data_AF-A0A7S2ARJ4-F1
#
_entry.id   AF-A0A7S2ARJ4-F1
#
_cell.length_a   1.000
_cell.length_b   1.000
_cell.length_c   1.000
_cell.angle_alpha   90.00
_cell.angle_beta   90.00
_cell.angle_gamma   90.00
#
_symmetry.space_group_name_H-M   'P 1'
#
loop_
_entity.id
_entity.type
_entity.pdbx_description
1 polymer ?
#
loop_
_entity_poly.entity_id
_entity_poly.type
_entity_poly.pdbx_seq_one_letter_code
_entity_poly.pdbx_strand_id
1 'polypeptide(L)'
;VLYGGRIHCTYINPRVVFVLGQPRSGTTHIHNLLSQDKERFAVATTFDVGFPSSFLWTAGWLPFLLQGLLSETRPMDNMHLSWELPQEDELATNQLSGGVSPYAAISFLRREAW
;
A
#
# COMPACT_ATOMS: atom_id res chain seq x y z
N VAL A 1 9.75 19.75 -7.57
CA VAL A 1 9.40 18.60 -6.70
C VAL A 1 10.23 18.69 -5.42
N LEU A 2 9.61 18.97 -4.27
CA LEU A 2 10.31 19.26 -2.99
C LEU A 2 11.34 18.18 -2.59
N TYR A 3 11.06 16.90 -2.89
CA TYR A 3 11.93 15.76 -2.54
C TYR A 3 12.68 15.17 -3.74
N GLY A 4 12.66 15.80 -4.91
CA GLY A 4 13.13 15.20 -6.17
C GLY A 4 14.59 14.73 -6.12
N GLY A 5 15.49 15.54 -5.57
CA GLY A 5 16.90 15.16 -5.43
C GLY A 5 17.12 13.99 -4.47
N ARG A 6 16.39 13.94 -3.35
CA ARG A 6 16.49 12.84 -2.37
C ARG A 6 15.95 11.53 -2.94
N ILE A 7 14.85 11.58 -3.67
CA ILE A 7 14.28 10.41 -4.36
C ILE A 7 15.29 9.87 -5.38
N HIS A 8 15.88 10.75 -6.21
CA HIS A 8 16.85 10.34 -7.22
C HIS A 8 18.09 9.65 -6.63
N CYS A 9 18.56 10.12 -5.47
CA CYS A 9 19.71 9.54 -4.77
C CYS A 9 19.35 8.39 -3.83
N THR A 10 18.09 7.96 -3.77
CA THR A 10 17.69 6.86 -2.88
C THR A 10 18.23 5.55 -3.39
N TYR A 11 18.99 4.84 -2.56
CA TYR A 11 19.49 3.51 -2.88
C TYR A 11 18.33 2.51 -2.91
N ILE A 12 18.18 1.82 -4.04
CA ILE A 12 17.22 0.73 -4.20
C ILE A 12 17.99 -0.58 -4.05
N ASN A 13 17.63 -1.37 -3.05
CA ASN A 13 18.24 -2.69 -2.84
C ASN A 13 17.90 -3.61 -4.04
N PRO A 14 18.89 -4.18 -4.74
CA PRO A 14 18.64 -5.02 -5.91
C PRO A 14 17.99 -6.36 -5.56
N ARG A 15 17.98 -6.78 -4.30
CA ARG A 15 17.37 -8.04 -3.83
C ARG A 15 15.96 -7.81 -3.32
N VAL A 16 15.06 -7.40 -4.21
CA VAL A 16 13.64 -7.19 -3.88
C VAL A 16 12.95 -8.54 -3.68
N VAL A 17 12.07 -8.62 -2.68
CA VAL A 17 11.20 -9.78 -2.43
C VAL A 17 9.80 -9.43 -2.90
N PHE A 18 9.26 -10.22 -3.84
CA PHE A 18 7.89 -10.09 -4.31
C PHE A 18 7.02 -11.17 -3.66
N VAL A 19 5.93 -10.76 -3.01
CA VAL A 19 4.93 -11.67 -2.46
C VAL A 19 3.77 -11.76 -3.45
N LEU A 20 3.63 -12.89 -4.11
CA LEU A 20 2.59 -13.15 -5.11
C LEU A 20 1.72 -14.33 -4.68
N GLY A 21 0.44 -14.30 -5.04
CA GLY A 21 -0.48 -15.40 -4.76
C GLY A 21 -1.92 -15.05 -5.08
N GLN A 22 -2.80 -16.03 -4.94
CA GLN A 22 -4.24 -15.80 -5.06
C GLN A 22 -4.76 -15.11 -3.79
N PRO A 23 -5.83 -14.29 -3.88
CA PRO A 23 -6.51 -13.78 -2.71
C PRO A 23 -6.86 -14.92 -1.74
N ARG A 24 -6.70 -14.68 -0.43
CA ARG A 24 -6.94 -15.66 0.65
C ARG A 24 -5.94 -16.82 0.76
N SER A 25 -4.84 -16.83 0.01
CA SER A 25 -3.79 -17.85 0.17
C SER A 25 -2.77 -17.54 1.29
N GLY A 26 -3.06 -16.56 2.16
CA GLY A 26 -2.17 -16.16 3.25
C GLY A 26 -1.05 -15.18 2.86
N THR A 27 -1.08 -14.59 1.66
CA THR A 27 -0.12 -13.57 1.21
C THR A 27 -0.03 -12.39 2.17
N THR A 28 -1.17 -11.88 2.65
CA THR A 28 -1.21 -10.80 3.66
C THR A 28 -0.49 -11.18 4.96
N HIS A 29 -0.61 -12.44 5.39
CA HIS A 29 0.04 -12.88 6.64
C HIS A 29 1.56 -12.90 6.50
N ILE A 30 2.08 -13.43 5.39
CA ILE A 30 3.53 -13.41 5.10
C ILE A 30 4.02 -11.97 4.93
N HIS A 31 3.27 -11.11 4.24
CA HIS A 31 3.64 -9.70 4.08
C HIS A 31 3.74 -8.97 5.42
N ASN A 32 2.77 -9.19 6.32
CA ASN A 32 2.82 -8.68 7.70
C ASN A 32 4.04 -9.19 8.46
N LEU A 33 4.38 -10.49 8.34
CA LEU A 33 5.53 -11.07 9.02
C LEU A 33 6.86 -10.45 8.54
N LEU A 34 7.04 -10.32 7.22
CA LEU A 34 8.23 -9.70 6.63
C LEU A 34 8.37 -8.22 7.03
N SER A 35 7.26 -7.49 7.14
CA SER A 35 7.26 -6.07 7.53
C SER A 35 7.76 -5.80 8.95
N GLN A 36 7.82 -6.82 9.81
CA GLN A 36 8.35 -6.66 11.16
C GLN A 36 9.87 -6.45 11.17
N ASP A 37 10.58 -6.97 10.18
CA ASP A 37 12.03 -6.76 10.02
C ASP A 37 12.29 -5.46 9.24
N LYS A 38 12.15 -4.34 9.98
CA LYS A 38 12.35 -2.98 9.46
C LYS A 38 13.81 -2.67 9.11
N GLU A 39 14.76 -3.47 9.57
CA GLU A 39 16.18 -3.30 9.24
C GLU A 39 16.48 -3.80 7.83
N ARG A 40 15.83 -4.90 7.42
CA ARG A 40 16.06 -5.54 6.11
C ARG A 40 15.04 -5.15 5.06
N PHE A 41 13.80 -4.88 5.45
CA PHE A 41 12.70 -4.64 4.51
C PHE A 41 12.08 -3.27 4.71
N ALA A 42 11.78 -2.64 3.58
CA ALA A 42 10.90 -1.49 3.49
C ALA A 42 9.64 -1.91 2.75
N VAL A 43 8.48 -1.49 3.25
CA VAL A 43 7.15 -1.83 2.73
C VAL A 43 6.33 -0.56 2.60
N ALA A 44 5.41 -0.52 1.63
CA ALA A 44 4.45 0.55 1.54
C ALA A 44 3.38 0.35 2.63
N THR A 45 3.15 1.38 3.45
CA THR A 45 2.11 1.35 4.47
C THR A 45 0.75 1.72 3.89
N THR A 46 -0.32 1.44 4.65
CA THR A 46 -1.69 1.84 4.31
C THR A 46 -1.79 3.34 4.05
N PHE A 47 -1.03 4.15 4.79
CA PHE A 47 -0.97 5.59 4.55
C PHE A 47 -0.27 5.94 3.22
N ASP A 48 0.86 5.30 2.92
CA ASP A 48 1.64 5.57 1.71
C ASP A 48 0.82 5.28 0.45
N VAL A 49 0.12 4.14 0.44
CA VAL A 49 -0.69 3.75 -0.72
C VAL A 49 -2.00 4.51 -0.81
N GLY A 50 -2.50 5.04 0.32
CA GLY A 50 -3.68 5.91 0.38
C GLY A 50 -3.40 7.31 -0.17
N PHE A 51 -2.21 7.86 0.11
CA PHE A 51 -1.81 9.22 -0.29
C PHE A 51 -0.47 9.24 -1.06
N PRO A 52 -0.36 8.53 -2.19
CA PRO A 52 0.92 8.26 -2.84
C PRO A 52 1.61 9.51 -3.41
N SER A 53 0.87 10.59 -3.64
CA SER A 53 1.43 11.86 -4.13
C SER A 53 1.95 12.78 -3.02
N SER A 54 1.54 12.58 -1.76
CA SER A 54 1.85 13.48 -0.65
C SER A 54 2.53 12.84 0.55
N PHE A 55 2.61 11.50 0.62
CA PHE A 55 3.07 10.78 1.81
C PHE A 55 4.43 11.25 2.35
N LEU A 56 5.38 11.60 1.48
CA LEU A 56 6.71 12.10 1.88
C LEU A 56 6.68 13.37 2.74
N TRP A 57 5.66 14.21 2.59
CA TRP A 57 5.48 15.43 3.38
C TRP A 57 4.46 15.23 4.51
N THR A 58 3.46 14.37 4.32
CA THR A 58 2.32 14.22 5.23
C THR A 58 2.46 13.11 6.25
N ALA A 59 3.36 12.13 6.05
CA ALA A 59 3.46 10.93 6.90
C ALA A 59 3.76 11.22 8.39
N GLY A 60 4.39 12.36 8.72
CA GLY A 60 4.76 12.68 10.10
C GLY A 60 3.63 13.17 11.01
N TRP A 61 2.49 13.62 10.45
CA TRP A 61 1.44 14.26 11.24
C TRP A 61 0.02 13.97 10.74
N LEU A 62 -0.15 13.77 9.44
CA LEU A 62 -1.48 13.54 8.86
C LEU A 62 -2.11 12.21 9.31
N PRO A 63 -1.37 11.09 9.46
CA PRO A 63 -1.98 9.85 9.99
C PRO A 63 -2.62 10.06 11.36
N PHE A 64 -1.99 10.86 12.22
CA PHE A 64 -2.51 11.19 13.55
C PHE A 64 -3.87 11.92 13.45
N LEU A 65 -3.99 12.90 12.55
CA LEU A 65 -5.25 13.61 12.33
C LEU A 65 -6.34 12.73 11.70
N LEU A 66 -5.95 11.70 10.96
CA LEU A 66 -6.86 10.78 10.28
C LEU A 66 -7.15 9.49 11.07
N GLN A 67 -6.68 9.37 12.32
CA GLN A 67 -6.86 8.14 13.13
C GLN A 67 -8.32 7.70 13.23
N GLY A 68 -9.26 8.64 13.34
CA GLY A 68 -10.70 8.33 13.46
C GLY A 68 -11.42 8.05 12.14
N LEU A 69 -10.75 8.18 10.99
CA LEU A 69 -11.36 7.92 9.68
C LEU A 69 -11.31 6.43 9.30
N LEU A 70 -10.36 5.69 9.85
CA LEU A 70 -10.18 4.28 9.56
C LEU A 70 -11.03 3.41 10.49
N SER A 71 -11.69 2.40 9.93
CA SER A 71 -12.23 1.32 10.74
C SER A 71 -11.08 0.48 11.31
N GLU A 72 -11.23 -0.01 12.55
CA GLU A 72 -10.24 -0.89 13.19
C GLU A 72 -10.03 -2.20 12.42
N THR A 73 -11.01 -2.61 11.60
CA THR A 73 -10.95 -3.84 10.83
C THR A 73 -11.38 -3.62 9.38
N ARG A 74 -10.83 -4.44 8.48
CA ARG A 74 -11.22 -4.42 7.07
C ARG A 74 -12.62 -5.00 6.90
N PRO A 75 -13.52 -4.32 6.15
CA PRO A 75 -14.89 -4.77 5.98
C PRO A 75 -15.01 -6.12 5.24
N MET A 76 -13.99 -6.49 4.47
CA MET A 76 -14.00 -7.73 3.68
C MET A 76 -13.58 -8.97 4.48
N ASP A 77 -12.84 -8.81 5.59
CA ASP A 77 -12.22 -9.96 6.26
C ASP A 77 -11.88 -9.82 7.74
N ASN A 78 -12.37 -8.77 8.39
CA ASN A 78 -12.16 -8.48 9.82
C ASN A 78 -10.69 -8.48 10.28
N MET A 79 -9.73 -8.38 9.36
CA MET A 79 -8.33 -8.23 9.71
C MET A 79 -8.08 -6.82 10.24
N HIS A 80 -7.20 -6.71 11.23
CA HIS A 80 -6.81 -5.42 11.81
C HIS A 80 -6.29 -4.48 10.72
N LEU A 81 -6.75 -3.23 10.76
CA LEU A 81 -6.40 -2.19 9.79
C LEU A 81 -5.88 -0.96 10.53
N SER A 82 -4.72 -0.47 10.12
CA SER A 82 -4.09 0.72 10.67
C SER A 82 -3.22 1.37 9.61
N TRP A 83 -3.02 2.68 9.73
CA TRP A 83 -2.22 3.49 8.81
C TRP A 83 -0.79 3.00 8.63
N GLU A 84 -0.22 2.36 9.65
CA GLU A 84 1.18 1.89 9.67
C GLU A 84 1.35 0.45 9.18
N LEU A 85 0.25 -0.27 8.95
CA LEU A 85 0.32 -1.66 8.47
C LEU A 85 0.73 -1.71 7.01
N PRO A 86 1.50 -2.73 6.61
CA PRO A 86 1.88 -2.92 5.22
C PRO A 86 0.65 -3.14 4.35
N GLN A 87 0.70 -2.62 3.13
CA GLN A 87 -0.39 -2.69 2.18
C GLN A 87 0.14 -2.93 0.76
N GLU A 88 -0.74 -3.43 -0.12
CA GLU A 88 -0.46 -3.70 -1.52
C GLU A 88 -0.08 -2.41 -2.29
N ASP A 89 1.11 -2.39 -2.89
CA ASP A 89 1.68 -1.26 -3.63
C ASP A 89 0.96 -1.01 -4.97
N GLU A 90 0.25 -2.01 -5.48
CA GLU A 90 -0.65 -1.89 -6.63
C GLU A 90 -1.76 -0.85 -6.42
N LEU A 91 -2.18 -0.61 -5.17
CA LEU A 91 -3.19 0.41 -4.84
C LEU A 91 -2.66 1.81 -5.13
N ALA A 92 -1.41 2.09 -4.71
CA ALA A 92 -0.72 3.34 -5.02
C ALA A 92 -0.60 3.53 -6.53
N THR A 93 -0.19 2.47 -7.23
CA THR A 93 -0.03 2.47 -8.68
C THR A 93 -1.36 2.75 -9.39
N ASN A 94 -2.46 2.14 -8.94
CA ASN A 94 -3.79 2.38 -9.47
C ASN A 94 -4.21 3.86 -9.29
N GLN A 95 -3.95 4.46 -8.13
CA GLN A 95 -4.25 5.87 -7.91
C GLN A 95 -3.40 6.81 -8.79
N LEU A 96 -2.08 6.60 -8.82
CA LEU A 96 -1.15 7.45 -9.57
C LEU A 96 -1.32 7.35 -11.09
N SER A 97 -1.74 6.19 -11.58
CA SER A 97 -2.00 5.98 -13.01
C SER A 97 -3.39 6.45 -13.46
N GLY A 98 -4.23 6.93 -12.54
CA GLY A 98 -5.60 7.34 -12.86
C GLY A 98 -6.51 6.16 -13.21
N GLY A 99 -6.31 5.00 -12.58
CA GLY A 99 -7.11 3.79 -12.83
C GLY A 99 -6.62 2.94 -14.01
N VAL A 100 -5.41 3.19 -14.51
CA VAL A 100 -4.79 2.35 -15.57
C VAL A 100 -3.94 1.27 -14.91
N SER A 101 -4.60 0.42 -14.11
CA SER A 101 -4.00 -0.72 -13.41
C SER A 101 -4.92 -1.93 -13.52
N PRO A 102 -4.41 -3.18 -13.49
CA PRO A 102 -5.25 -4.38 -13.37
C PRO A 102 -6.26 -4.30 -12.22
N TYR A 103 -5.92 -3.55 -11.16
CA TYR A 103 -6.80 -3.32 -10.01
C TYR A 103 -8.10 -2.58 -10.39
N ALA A 104 -8.09 -1.76 -11.45
CA ALA A 104 -9.27 -1.03 -11.91
C ALA A 104 -10.39 -1.97 -12.39
N ALA A 105 -10.04 -3.16 -12.90
CA ALA A 105 -11.03 -4.16 -13.29
C ALA A 105 -11.82 -4.71 -12.10
N ILE A 106 -11.22 -4.71 -10.89
CA ILE A 106 -11.87 -5.12 -9.64
C ILE A 106 -12.84 -4.02 -9.17
N SER A 107 -12.43 -2.76 -9.27
CA SER A 107 -13.26 -1.60 -8.86
C SER A 107 -14.41 -1.32 -9.82
N PHE A 108 -14.18 -1.50 -11.13
CA PHE A 108 -15.16 -1.31 -12.19
C PHE A 108 -15.36 -2.62 -12.94
N LEU A 109 -15.99 -3.59 -12.29
CA LEU A 109 -16.34 -4.86 -12.90
C LEU A 109 -17.03 -4.60 -14.24
N ARG A 110 -16.44 -5.11 -15.33
CA ARG A 110 -17.14 -5.11 -16.61
C ARG A 110 -18.42 -5.91 -16.43
N ARG A 111 -19.51 -5.36 -16.94
CA ARG A 111 -20.76 -6.11 -17.06
C ARG A 111 -20.49 -7.25 -18.03
N GLU A 112 -20.24 -8.44 -17.51
CA GLU A 112 -20.13 -9.64 -18.32
C GLU A 112 -21.53 -9.91 -18.88
N ALA A 113 -21.69 -9.72 -20.19
CA ALA A 113 -22.90 -10.08 -20.90
C ALA A 113 -22.92 -11.61 -20.98
N TRP A 114 -23.64 -12.23 -20.06
CA TRP A 114 -24.09 -13.62 -20.17
C TRP A 114 -25.43 -13.64 -20.89
#